data_AF-A0A2D3WG66-F1
#
_entry.id   AF-A0A2D3WG66-F1
#
_cell.length_a   1.000
_cell.length_b   1.000
_cell.length_c   1.000
_cell.angle_alpha   90.00
_cell.angle_beta   90.00
_cell.angle_gamma   90.00
#
_symmetry.space_group_name_H-M   'P 1'
#
loop_
_entity.id
_entity.type
_entity.pdbx_description
1 polymer ?
#
loop_
_entity_poly.entity_id
_entity_poly.type
_entity_poly.pdbx_seq_one_letter_code
_entity_poly.pdbx_strand_id
1 'polypeptide(L)'
;MIINATSHTIKKIWILFLFIVLFFVAFIATLMHGLFIESLRLPNVKIDQLYMKLDKKLIVNIQTLTIDKSTSADTSLEESALILENFPYLNQFFSHIDIQTIVYDNETFSLLYDKALFSLESKHLNVKARMEALDKHRLTIFLEEAFLKDFALHVNGIFFADLSRFESTFEGHFETFGIQGEAKIGLEKDLLSYQLQSEPFTHRSLSNLMNFLVTQVELEPIVKAWIHENIVAKEYR
;
A
#
# COMPACT_ATOMS: atom_id res chain seq x y z
N MET A 1 7.92 22.23 57.20
CA MET A 1 6.56 22.01 56.68
C MET A 1 6.61 21.84 55.16
N ILE A 2 7.10 20.70 54.67
CA ILE A 2 7.27 20.44 53.21
C ILE A 2 6.76 19.03 52.81
N ILE A 3 6.66 18.10 53.77
CA ILE A 3 6.33 16.68 53.54
C ILE A 3 4.83 16.45 53.23
N ASN A 4 3.93 17.33 53.67
CA ASN A 4 2.48 17.14 53.48
C ASN A 4 1.99 17.51 52.07
N ALA A 5 2.68 18.43 51.36
CA ALA A 5 2.28 18.86 50.02
C ALA A 5 2.65 17.84 48.94
N THR A 6 3.77 17.13 49.10
CA THR A 6 4.19 16.03 48.21
C THR A 6 3.25 14.83 48.32
N SER A 7 2.77 14.49 49.53
CA SER A 7 1.83 13.38 49.75
C SER A 7 0.48 13.57 49.02
N HIS A 8 -0.11 14.77 49.09
CA HIS A 8 -1.38 15.07 48.42
C HIS A 8 -1.28 15.04 46.90
N THR A 9 -0.16 15.49 46.34
CA THR A 9 0.07 15.52 44.89
C THR A 9 0.28 14.11 44.34
N ILE A 10 1.05 13.27 45.05
CA ILE A 10 1.25 11.86 44.70
C ILE A 10 -0.07 11.10 44.71
N LYS A 11 -0.92 11.29 45.73
CA LYS A 11 -2.24 10.62 45.81
C LYS A 11 -3.14 10.97 44.62
N LYS A 12 -3.12 12.22 44.14
CA LYS A 12 -3.87 12.64 42.95
C LYS A 12 -3.36 11.95 41.67
N ILE A 13 -2.05 11.81 41.52
CA ILE A 13 -1.44 11.09 40.39
C ILE A 13 -1.86 9.61 40.39
N TRP A 14 -1.85 8.95 41.55
CA TRP A 14 -2.31 7.56 41.65
C TRP A 14 -3.79 7.40 41.30
N ILE A 15 -4.65 8.34 41.69
CA ILE A 15 -6.07 8.33 41.33
C ILE A 15 -6.24 8.52 39.82
N LEU A 16 -5.49 9.44 39.20
CA LEU A 16 -5.51 9.64 37.75
C LEU A 16 -5.03 8.37 37.02
N PHE A 17 -3.94 7.77 37.48
CA PHE A 17 -3.43 6.52 36.91
C PHE A 17 -4.44 5.38 37.02
N LEU A 18 -5.06 5.21 38.19
CA LEU A 18 -6.12 4.23 38.38
C LEU A 18 -7.30 4.46 37.43
N PHE A 19 -7.72 5.72 37.25
CA PHE A 19 -8.78 6.08 36.32
C PHE A 19 -8.41 5.71 34.87
N ILE A 20 -7.17 5.99 34.45
CA ILE A 20 -6.67 5.61 33.12
C ILE A 20 -6.70 4.09 32.95
N VAL A 21 -6.19 3.32 33.92
CA VAL A 21 -6.19 1.85 33.86
C VAL A 21 -7.62 1.31 33.77
N LEU A 22 -8.54 1.83 34.59
CA LEU A 22 -9.92 1.39 34.61
C LEU A 22 -10.65 1.73 33.30
N PHE A 23 -10.35 2.90 32.73
CA PHE A 23 -10.81 3.29 31.40
C PHE A 23 -10.31 2.32 30.32
N PHE A 24 -9.02 1.95 30.32
CA PHE A 24 -8.48 0.98 29.37
C PHE A 24 -9.12 -0.41 29.52
N VAL A 25 -9.35 -0.88 30.75
CA VAL A 25 -10.02 -2.17 31.00
C VAL A 25 -11.45 -2.13 30.45
N ALA A 26 -12.19 -1.06 30.73
CA ALA A 26 -13.54 -0.88 30.21
C ALA A 26 -13.54 -0.83 28.68
N PHE A 27 -12.61 -0.07 28.08
CA PHE A 27 -12.47 0.05 26.63
C PHE A 27 -12.17 -1.30 25.96
N ILE A 28 -11.23 -2.07 26.49
CA ILE A 28 -10.93 -3.43 25.98
C ILE A 28 -12.16 -4.33 26.09
N ALA A 29 -12.87 -4.31 27.23
CA ALA A 29 -14.09 -5.10 27.41
C ALA A 29 -15.18 -4.72 26.40
N THR A 30 -15.33 -3.43 26.09
CA THR A 30 -16.23 -2.95 25.02
C THR A 30 -15.80 -3.49 23.66
N LEU A 31 -14.51 -3.38 23.32
CA LEU A 31 -13.99 -3.91 22.05
C LEU A 31 -14.19 -5.43 21.91
N MET A 32 -14.11 -6.21 22.99
CA MET A 32 -14.40 -7.65 22.93
C MET A 32 -15.83 -7.97 22.48
N HIS A 33 -16.80 -7.12 22.83
CA HIS A 33 -18.21 -7.25 22.41
C HIS A 33 -18.48 -6.63 21.02
N GLY A 34 -17.57 -5.76 20.57
CA GLY A 34 -17.72 -4.96 19.37
C GLY A 34 -18.24 -3.55 19.70
N LEU A 35 -17.69 -2.57 18.99
CA LEU A 35 -18.05 -1.17 19.06
C LEU A 35 -18.47 -0.73 17.66
N PHE A 36 -19.65 -0.13 17.56
CA PHE A 36 -20.14 0.49 16.34
C PHE A 36 -20.28 2.00 16.54
N ILE A 37 -19.74 2.79 15.62
CA ILE A 37 -19.79 4.25 15.60
C ILE A 37 -20.37 4.67 14.25
N GLU A 38 -21.54 5.30 14.27
CA GLU A 38 -22.24 5.73 13.05
C GLU A 38 -21.43 6.74 12.24
N SER A 39 -20.85 7.74 12.91
CA SER A 39 -20.00 8.74 12.26
C SER A 39 -19.02 9.31 13.28
N LEU A 40 -17.75 9.39 12.90
CA LEU A 40 -16.67 10.01 13.63
C LEU A 40 -16.06 11.11 12.77
N ARG A 41 -16.04 12.33 13.30
CA ARG A 41 -15.41 13.49 12.63
C ARG A 41 -14.21 13.96 13.45
N LEU A 42 -13.04 13.87 12.84
CA LEU A 42 -11.78 14.38 13.35
C LEU A 42 -11.27 15.48 12.39
N PRO A 43 -10.32 16.33 12.81
CA PRO A 43 -9.64 17.22 11.87
C PRO A 43 -9.07 16.43 10.69
N ASN A 44 -9.44 16.82 9.47
CA ASN A 44 -9.03 16.23 8.19
C ASN A 44 -9.45 14.76 7.96
N VAL A 45 -10.23 14.15 8.85
CA VAL A 45 -10.65 12.74 8.70
C VAL A 45 -12.11 12.59 9.12
N LYS A 46 -12.92 12.00 8.24
CA LYS A 46 -14.29 11.59 8.53
C LYS A 46 -14.41 10.08 8.31
N ILE A 47 -14.98 9.39 9.29
CA ILE A 47 -15.21 7.94 9.24
C ILE A 47 -16.69 7.70 9.43
N ASP A 48 -17.33 7.04 8.47
CA ASP A 48 -18.74 6.65 8.55
C ASP A 48 -18.86 5.12 8.67
N GLN A 49 -19.75 4.69 9.56
CA GLN A 49 -20.00 3.30 9.93
C GLN A 49 -18.74 2.53 10.32
N LEU A 50 -18.04 3.01 11.35
CA LEU A 50 -16.88 2.33 11.92
C LEU A 50 -17.35 1.21 12.86
N TYR A 51 -16.98 -0.03 12.54
CA TYR A 51 -17.09 -1.16 13.43
C TYR A 51 -15.71 -1.65 13.85
N MET A 52 -15.51 -1.83 15.15
CA MET A 52 -14.27 -2.37 15.71
C MET A 52 -14.57 -3.50 16.69
N LYS A 53 -13.85 -4.61 16.59
CA LYS A 53 -13.95 -5.71 17.55
C LYS A 53 -12.58 -6.31 17.83
N LEU A 54 -12.31 -6.66 19.09
CA LEU A 54 -11.12 -7.39 19.49
C LEU A 54 -11.46 -8.88 19.64
N ASP A 55 -10.98 -9.70 18.70
CA ASP A 55 -11.07 -11.17 18.75
C ASP A 55 -9.68 -11.78 18.53
N LYS A 56 -8.91 -11.86 19.62
CA LYS A 56 -7.44 -12.09 19.66
C LYS A 56 -6.62 -10.98 19.00
N LYS A 57 -7.02 -10.52 17.82
CA LYS A 57 -6.52 -9.34 17.10
C LYS A 57 -7.70 -8.41 16.77
N LEU A 58 -7.39 -7.19 16.37
CA LEU A 58 -8.38 -6.19 16.04
C LEU A 58 -8.99 -6.48 14.65
N ILE A 59 -10.30 -6.39 14.58
CA ILE A 59 -11.12 -6.44 13.37
C ILE A 59 -11.68 -5.04 13.19
N VAL A 60 -11.46 -4.43 12.03
CA VAL A 60 -11.95 -3.09 11.69
C VAL A 60 -12.74 -3.18 10.39
N ASN A 61 -13.95 -2.62 10.40
CA ASN A 61 -14.73 -2.42 9.18
C ASN A 61 -15.14 -0.94 9.12
N ILE A 62 -15.00 -0.31 7.97
CA ILE A 62 -15.34 1.08 7.70
C ILE A 62 -16.10 1.12 6.38
N GLN A 63 -17.28 1.72 6.37
CA GLN A 63 -17.99 1.95 5.12
C GLN A 63 -17.32 3.07 4.31
N THR A 64 -17.06 4.20 4.95
CA THR A 64 -16.44 5.34 4.25
C THR A 64 -15.40 6.03 5.13
N LEU A 65 -14.19 6.18 4.60
CA LEU A 65 -13.12 6.99 5.16
C LEU A 65 -12.85 8.16 4.22
N THR A 66 -13.16 9.38 4.63
CA THR A 66 -12.81 10.60 3.88
C THR A 66 -11.61 11.25 4.53
N ILE A 67 -10.56 11.52 3.75
CA ILE A 67 -9.36 12.20 4.20
C ILE A 67 -9.25 13.52 3.44
N ASP A 68 -9.32 14.63 4.17
CA ASP A 68 -9.16 15.96 3.59
C ASP A 68 -7.67 16.26 3.43
N LYS A 69 -7.31 16.80 2.26
CA LYS A 69 -5.93 17.18 1.94
C LYS A 69 -5.49 18.33 2.85
N SER A 70 -4.70 18.05 3.89
CA SER A 70 -3.86 19.08 4.50
C SER A 70 -2.76 19.44 3.52
N THR A 71 -2.54 20.74 3.33
CA THR A 71 -1.67 21.31 2.30
C THR A 71 -0.26 20.71 2.33
N SER A 72 0.24 20.32 1.14
CA SER A 72 1.62 19.97 0.80
C SER A 72 2.28 18.81 1.57
N ALA A 73 2.15 17.60 1.04
CA ALA A 73 3.23 16.62 1.05
C ALA A 73 3.25 15.98 -0.35
N ASP A 74 4.26 16.33 -1.15
CA ASP A 74 4.60 15.54 -2.32
C ASP A 74 5.04 14.18 -1.78
N THR A 75 4.31 13.12 -2.10
CA THR A 75 4.57 11.78 -1.55
C THR A 75 5.97 11.34 -1.96
N SER A 76 6.92 11.45 -1.04
CA SER A 76 8.31 11.08 -1.30
C SER A 76 8.49 9.56 -1.19
N LEU A 77 9.58 9.04 -1.76
CA LEU A 77 9.95 7.64 -1.57
C LEU A 77 10.15 7.30 -0.08
N GLU A 78 10.58 8.28 0.73
CA GLU A 78 10.74 8.15 2.18
C GLU A 78 9.37 7.95 2.88
N GLU A 79 8.33 8.67 2.46
CA GLU A 79 6.98 8.48 2.99
C GLU A 79 6.40 7.11 2.62
N SER A 80 6.71 6.61 1.43
CA SER A 80 6.32 5.24 1.01
C SER A 80 7.07 4.17 1.80
N ALA A 81 8.36 4.41 2.13
CA ALA A 81 9.15 3.52 2.97
C ALA A 81 8.58 3.42 4.40
N LEU A 82 8.05 4.53 4.96
CA LEU A 82 7.39 4.52 6.27
C LEU A 82 6.17 3.58 6.30
N ILE A 83 5.42 3.45 5.21
CA ILE A 83 4.28 2.50 5.15
C ILE A 83 4.78 1.06 5.24
N LEU A 84 5.85 0.73 4.50
CA LEU A 84 6.48 -0.60 4.52
C LEU A 84 7.12 -0.92 5.88
N GLU A 85 7.79 0.05 6.51
CA GLU A 85 8.38 -0.09 7.85
C GLU A 85 7.34 -0.44 8.92
N ASN A 86 6.12 0.09 8.79
CA ASN A 86 5.06 -0.13 9.77
C ASN A 86 4.22 -1.38 9.47
N PHE A 87 4.44 -2.06 8.35
CA PHE A 87 3.69 -3.26 7.98
C PHE A 87 3.75 -4.41 9.02
N PRO A 88 4.89 -4.72 9.67
CA PRO A 88 4.94 -5.73 10.72
C PRO A 88 3.92 -5.48 11.85
N TYR A 89 3.63 -4.21 12.16
CA TYR A 89 2.62 -3.84 13.14
C TYR A 89 1.19 -4.10 12.66
N LEU A 90 0.91 -3.90 11.37
CA LEU A 90 -0.39 -4.22 10.76
C LEU A 90 -0.74 -5.68 11.04
N ASN A 91 0.18 -6.61 10.74
CA ASN A 91 -0.04 -8.03 10.99
C ASN A 91 -0.06 -8.39 12.49
N GLN A 92 0.69 -7.68 13.32
CA GLN A 92 0.68 -7.93 14.77
C GLN A 92 -0.68 -7.57 15.41
N PHE A 93 -1.26 -6.43 15.04
CA PHE A 93 -2.43 -5.88 15.71
C PHE A 93 -3.76 -6.26 15.05
N PHE A 94 -3.79 -6.45 13.73
CA PHE A 94 -5.02 -6.64 12.98
C PHE A 94 -5.13 -8.06 12.42
N SER A 95 -6.33 -8.65 12.53
CA SER A 95 -6.69 -9.84 11.77
C SER A 95 -7.40 -9.48 10.48
N HIS A 96 -8.17 -8.39 10.50
CA HIS A 96 -9.00 -7.96 9.40
C HIS A 96 -9.18 -6.42 9.40
N ILE A 97 -9.04 -5.81 8.24
CA ILE A 97 -9.39 -4.41 7.97
C ILE A 97 -10.15 -4.40 6.65
N ASP A 98 -11.40 -3.94 6.65
CA ASP A 98 -12.17 -3.70 5.43
C ASP A 98 -12.59 -2.24 5.41
N ILE A 99 -12.12 -1.52 4.40
CA ILE A 99 -12.54 -0.14 4.11
C ILE A 99 -13.16 -0.14 2.72
N GLN A 100 -14.49 -0.09 2.68
CA GLN A 100 -15.24 -0.21 1.43
C GLN A 100 -15.02 0.98 0.50
N THR A 101 -14.85 2.17 1.06
CA THR A 101 -14.59 3.38 0.28
C THR A 101 -13.68 4.32 1.05
N ILE A 102 -12.54 4.64 0.47
CA ILE A 102 -11.64 5.69 0.89
C ILE A 102 -11.76 6.81 -0.12
N VAL A 103 -12.05 8.03 0.33
CA VAL A 103 -12.13 9.23 -0.48
C VAL A 103 -10.94 10.10 -0.15
N TYR A 104 -10.06 10.32 -1.12
CA TYR A 104 -8.88 11.17 -0.99
C TYR A 104 -8.64 11.92 -2.31
N ASP A 105 -8.53 13.25 -2.25
CA ASP A 105 -8.29 14.12 -3.42
C ASP A 105 -9.24 13.85 -4.61
N ASN A 106 -10.54 13.69 -4.32
CA ASN A 106 -11.61 13.31 -5.27
C ASN A 106 -11.44 11.94 -5.95
N GLU A 107 -10.47 11.13 -5.53
CA GLU A 107 -10.34 9.74 -5.96
C GLU A 107 -10.92 8.80 -4.91
N THR A 108 -11.38 7.64 -5.39
CA THR A 108 -11.99 6.61 -4.54
C THR A 108 -11.26 5.28 -4.70
N PHE A 109 -10.99 4.63 -3.58
CA PHE A 109 -10.40 3.29 -3.56
C PHE A 109 -10.94 2.47 -2.39
N SER A 110 -10.87 1.15 -2.50
CA SER A 110 -11.21 0.20 -1.43
C SER A 110 -9.95 -0.50 -0.95
N LEU A 111 -9.94 -0.89 0.32
CA LEU A 111 -8.83 -1.59 0.94
C LEU A 111 -9.35 -2.77 1.75
N LEU A 112 -8.80 -3.94 1.50
CA LEU A 112 -9.05 -5.14 2.29
C LEU A 112 -7.72 -5.71 2.79
N TYR A 113 -7.68 -6.01 4.07
CA TYR A 113 -6.65 -6.81 4.70
C TYR A 113 -7.34 -7.96 5.42
N ASP A 114 -7.04 -9.21 5.06
CA ASP A 114 -7.52 -10.40 5.78
C ASP A 114 -6.38 -11.38 5.95
N LYS A 115 -5.95 -11.60 7.20
CA LYS A 115 -4.94 -12.62 7.56
C LYS A 115 -3.69 -12.58 6.66
N ALA A 116 -3.10 -11.39 6.49
CA ALA A 116 -1.92 -11.09 5.67
C ALA A 116 -2.13 -11.00 4.14
N LEU A 117 -3.33 -11.26 3.64
CA LEU A 117 -3.71 -10.92 2.27
C LEU A 117 -4.16 -9.46 2.23
N PHE A 118 -3.48 -8.65 1.44
CA PHE A 118 -3.79 -7.26 1.17
C PHE A 118 -4.42 -7.14 -0.22
N SER A 119 -5.46 -6.33 -0.34
CA SER A 119 -6.07 -5.96 -1.61
C SER A 119 -6.41 -4.48 -1.62
N LEU A 120 -6.08 -3.82 -2.74
CA LEU A 120 -6.38 -2.42 -3.01
C LEU A 120 -7.04 -2.37 -4.38
N GLU A 121 -8.21 -1.74 -4.47
CA GLU A 121 -8.86 -1.50 -5.75
C GLU A 121 -9.14 -0.02 -5.91
N SER A 122 -8.80 0.53 -7.07
CA SER A 122 -9.04 1.92 -7.41
C SER A 122 -9.33 2.04 -8.90
N LYS A 123 -9.62 3.25 -9.36
CA LYS A 123 -9.78 3.53 -10.79
C LYS A 123 -8.49 3.26 -11.60
N HIS A 124 -7.32 3.43 -10.99
CA HIS A 124 -6.01 3.43 -11.67
C HIS A 124 -5.18 2.17 -11.39
N LEU A 125 -5.42 1.53 -10.25
CA LEU A 125 -4.59 0.44 -9.74
C LEU A 125 -5.47 -0.60 -9.04
N ASN A 126 -5.25 -1.87 -9.38
CA ASN A 126 -5.65 -2.99 -8.54
C ASN A 126 -4.40 -3.71 -8.05
N VAL A 127 -4.36 -4.08 -6.77
CA VAL A 127 -3.27 -4.87 -6.18
C VAL A 127 -3.87 -5.94 -5.30
N LYS A 128 -3.33 -7.15 -5.40
CA LYS A 128 -3.52 -8.25 -4.47
C LYS A 128 -2.17 -8.83 -4.13
N ALA A 129 -1.82 -8.77 -2.85
CA ALA A 129 -0.50 -9.17 -2.37
C ALA A 129 -0.59 -9.85 -1.02
N ARG A 130 0.27 -10.83 -0.79
CA ARG A 130 0.52 -11.41 0.52
C ARG A 130 1.88 -10.93 1.00
N MET A 131 1.94 -10.48 2.24
CA MET A 131 3.19 -9.97 2.80
C MET A 131 3.61 -10.80 4.01
N GLU A 132 4.89 -11.12 4.07
CA GLU A 132 5.52 -11.91 5.12
C GLU A 132 6.73 -11.15 5.66
N ALA A 133 6.67 -10.76 6.93
CA ALA A 133 7.82 -10.18 7.62
C ALA A 133 8.77 -11.31 8.06
N LEU A 134 10.00 -11.28 7.57
CA LEU A 134 11.07 -12.18 8.01
C LEU A 134 11.61 -11.72 9.37
N ASP A 135 11.73 -10.40 9.54
CA ASP A 135 12.01 -9.73 10.81
C ASP A 135 11.49 -8.27 10.76
N LYS A 136 12.01 -7.39 11.62
CA LYS A 136 11.60 -5.99 11.70
C LYS A 136 11.97 -5.15 10.47
N HIS A 137 12.97 -5.54 9.70
CA HIS A 137 13.53 -4.76 8.60
C HIS A 137 13.46 -5.50 7.26
N ARG A 138 13.22 -6.81 7.26
CA ARG A 138 13.14 -7.62 6.06
C ARG A 138 11.74 -8.14 5.82
N LEU A 139 11.24 -7.90 4.62
CA LEU A 139 9.90 -8.28 4.20
C LEU A 139 9.92 -8.91 2.80
N THR A 140 9.08 -9.93 2.63
CA THR A 140 8.78 -10.55 1.34
C THR A 140 7.33 -10.25 0.99
N ILE A 141 7.09 -9.71 -0.19
CA ILE A 141 5.77 -9.47 -0.75
C ILE A 141 5.59 -10.41 -1.94
N PHE A 142 4.64 -11.33 -1.81
CA PHE A 142 4.14 -12.15 -2.91
C PHE A 142 3.03 -11.36 -3.60
N LEU A 143 3.37 -10.76 -4.73
CA LEU A 143 2.43 -10.01 -5.56
C LEU A 143 1.64 -11.01 -6.39
N GLU A 144 0.45 -11.38 -5.92
CA GLU A 144 -0.45 -12.31 -6.62
C GLU A 144 -0.97 -11.66 -7.91
N GLU A 145 -1.30 -10.36 -7.84
CA GLU A 145 -1.74 -9.57 -8.98
C GLU A 145 -1.50 -8.08 -8.72
N ALA A 146 -0.95 -7.37 -9.69
CA ALA A 146 -1.06 -5.92 -9.79
C ALA A 146 -1.48 -5.56 -11.21
N PHE A 147 -2.47 -4.69 -11.32
CA PHE A 147 -2.92 -4.17 -12.60
C PHE A 147 -2.91 -2.65 -12.57
N LEU A 148 -1.92 -2.07 -13.24
CA LEU A 148 -1.82 -0.64 -13.48
C LEU A 148 -2.65 -0.32 -14.73
N LYS A 149 -3.90 0.09 -14.51
CA LYS A 149 -4.94 0.24 -15.55
C LYS A 149 -4.54 1.28 -16.59
N ASP A 150 -3.92 2.36 -16.15
CA ASP A 150 -3.48 3.45 -17.03
C ASP A 150 -2.41 3.00 -18.04
N PHE A 151 -1.67 1.92 -17.72
CA PHE A 151 -0.59 1.38 -18.55
C PHE A 151 -0.95 0.03 -19.18
N ALA A 152 -2.18 -0.45 -18.97
CA ALA A 152 -2.59 -1.81 -19.30
C ALA A 152 -1.55 -2.86 -18.88
N LEU A 153 -0.93 -2.66 -17.71
CA LEU A 153 0.21 -3.43 -17.24
C LEU A 153 -0.20 -4.35 -16.09
N HIS A 154 -0.16 -5.65 -16.36
CA HIS A 154 -0.30 -6.69 -15.35
C HIS A 154 1.08 -7.12 -14.86
N VAL A 155 1.23 -7.28 -13.55
CA VAL A 155 2.47 -7.72 -12.90
C VAL A 155 2.13 -8.73 -11.81
N ASN A 156 2.89 -9.80 -11.72
CA ASN A 156 2.86 -10.73 -10.59
C ASN A 156 4.28 -11.22 -10.31
N GLY A 157 4.57 -11.61 -9.07
CA GLY A 157 5.92 -12.04 -8.71
C GLY A 157 6.23 -11.87 -7.23
N ILE A 158 7.53 -11.79 -6.93
CA ILE A 158 8.04 -11.70 -5.58
C ILE A 158 8.89 -10.44 -5.47
N PHE A 159 8.54 -9.61 -4.49
CA PHE A 159 9.34 -8.48 -4.06
C PHE A 159 9.97 -8.77 -2.70
N PHE A 160 11.27 -8.55 -2.58
CA PHE A 160 12.00 -8.64 -1.34
C PHE A 160 12.56 -7.26 -1.01
N ALA A 161 12.44 -6.83 0.25
CA ALA A 161 13.08 -5.61 0.73
C ALA A 161 13.82 -5.84 2.05
N ASP A 162 15.02 -5.30 2.13
CA ASP A 162 15.81 -5.11 3.34
C ASP A 162 15.94 -3.61 3.62
N LEU A 163 15.05 -3.12 4.48
CA LEU A 163 14.95 -1.71 4.86
C LEU A 163 16.19 -1.23 5.64
N SER A 164 16.93 -2.14 6.28
CA SER A 164 18.15 -1.77 7.03
C SER A 164 19.32 -1.43 6.09
N ARG A 165 19.28 -1.96 4.87
CA ARG A 165 20.31 -1.76 3.84
C ARG A 165 19.85 -0.87 2.69
N PHE A 166 18.58 -0.47 2.67
CA PHE A 166 17.94 0.21 1.54
C PHE A 166 18.11 -0.59 0.24
N GLU A 167 17.93 -1.91 0.35
CA GLU A 167 18.03 -2.87 -0.75
C GLU A 167 16.67 -3.48 -1.02
N SER A 168 16.29 -3.56 -2.29
CA SER A 168 15.08 -4.27 -2.70
C SER A 168 15.24 -4.91 -4.05
N THR A 169 14.56 -6.03 -4.24
CA THR A 169 14.52 -6.76 -5.50
C THR A 169 13.10 -7.16 -5.83
N PHE A 170 12.78 -7.13 -7.11
CA PHE A 170 11.58 -7.69 -7.69
C PHE A 170 11.98 -8.72 -8.75
N GLU A 171 11.36 -9.88 -8.71
CA GLU A 171 11.42 -10.87 -9.78
C GLU A 171 10.01 -11.35 -10.09
N GLY A 172 9.59 -11.26 -11.35
CA GLY A 172 8.26 -11.66 -11.73
C GLY A 172 7.90 -11.44 -13.18
N HIS A 173 6.66 -11.82 -13.48
CA HIS A 173 6.07 -11.75 -14.79
C HIS A 173 5.41 -10.39 -15.02
N PHE A 174 5.49 -9.90 -16.24
CA PHE A 174 4.74 -8.73 -16.70
C PHE A 174 3.99 -9.03 -18.00
N GLU A 175 2.85 -8.38 -18.19
CA GLU A 175 2.11 -8.37 -19.45
C GLU A 175 1.59 -6.97 -19.73
N THR A 176 1.84 -6.44 -20.93
CA THR A 176 1.29 -5.16 -21.38
C THR A 176 1.12 -5.13 -22.90
N PHE A 177 -0.04 -4.67 -23.38
CA PHE A 177 -0.37 -4.55 -24.81
C PHE A 177 -0.10 -5.84 -25.65
N GLY A 178 -0.20 -7.02 -25.02
CA GLY A 178 0.09 -8.31 -25.66
C GLY A 178 1.59 -8.61 -25.83
N ILE A 179 2.44 -7.95 -25.04
CA ILE A 179 3.85 -8.29 -24.81
C ILE A 179 3.93 -8.81 -23.38
N GLN A 180 4.43 -10.04 -23.23
CA GLN A 180 4.59 -10.69 -21.94
C GLN A 180 6.04 -11.12 -21.73
N GLY A 181 6.46 -11.26 -20.48
CA GLY A 181 7.84 -11.64 -20.18
C GLY A 181 8.18 -11.58 -18.71
N GLU A 182 9.47 -11.72 -18.43
CA GLU A 182 10.01 -11.71 -17.08
C GLU A 182 10.80 -10.42 -16.83
N ALA A 183 10.65 -9.88 -15.63
CA ALA A 183 11.36 -8.72 -15.14
C ALA A 183 12.12 -9.07 -13.86
N LYS A 184 13.39 -8.67 -13.82
CA LYS A 184 14.19 -8.60 -12.60
C LYS A 184 14.58 -7.15 -12.39
N ILE A 185 14.21 -6.58 -11.26
CA ILE A 185 14.49 -5.19 -10.91
C ILE A 185 15.17 -5.20 -9.55
N GLY A 186 16.30 -4.50 -9.42
CA GLY A 186 17.00 -4.33 -8.16
C GLY A 186 17.21 -2.86 -7.88
N LEU A 187 16.92 -2.43 -6.67
CA LEU A 187 17.25 -1.10 -6.17
C LEU A 187 18.19 -1.27 -4.97
N GLU A 188 19.42 -0.80 -5.09
CA GLU A 188 20.38 -0.74 -4.00
C GLU A 188 20.74 0.73 -3.78
N LYS A 189 20.28 1.30 -2.66
CA LYS A 189 20.31 2.75 -2.41
C LYS A 189 19.61 3.48 -3.56
N ASP A 190 20.35 4.25 -4.36
CA ASP A 190 19.83 5.02 -5.50
C ASP A 190 20.14 4.38 -6.85
N LEU A 191 20.74 3.18 -6.86
CA LEU A 191 21.13 2.48 -8.08
C LEU A 191 20.03 1.49 -8.50
N LEU A 192 19.36 1.82 -9.60
CA LEU A 192 18.41 0.96 -10.28
C LEU A 192 19.13 0.03 -11.26
N SER A 193 18.93 -1.28 -11.09
CA SER A 193 19.29 -2.32 -12.05
C SER A 193 18.03 -2.99 -12.57
N TYR A 194 18.00 -3.31 -13.86
CA TYR A 194 16.84 -3.96 -14.47
C TYR A 194 17.29 -4.93 -15.57
N GLN A 195 16.58 -6.05 -15.65
CA GLN A 195 16.65 -7.01 -16.74
C GLN A 195 15.23 -7.35 -17.14
N LEU A 196 14.88 -7.06 -18.39
CA LEU A 196 13.59 -7.41 -18.98
C LEU A 196 13.85 -8.43 -20.09
N GLN A 197 13.10 -9.52 -20.08
CA GLN A 197 13.14 -10.52 -21.14
C GLN A 197 11.73 -10.80 -21.60
N SER A 198 11.40 -10.34 -22.80
CA SER A 198 10.11 -10.64 -23.40
C SER A 198 10.09 -12.06 -23.99
N GLU A 199 8.90 -12.65 -24.00
CA GLU A 199 8.58 -13.74 -24.91
C GLU A 199 8.37 -13.20 -26.32
N PRO A 200 8.47 -14.05 -27.36
CA PRO A 200 8.26 -13.59 -28.72
C PRO A 200 6.89 -12.91 -28.91
N PHE A 201 6.90 -11.72 -29.52
CA PHE A 201 5.69 -10.93 -29.72
C PHE A 201 5.55 -10.41 -31.16
N THR A 202 4.32 -10.01 -31.50
CA THR A 202 3.97 -9.58 -32.85
C THR A 202 4.24 -8.09 -33.06
N HIS A 203 4.40 -7.70 -34.33
CA HIS A 203 4.41 -6.29 -34.71
C HIS A 203 3.18 -5.53 -34.21
N ARG A 204 2.01 -6.17 -34.16
CA ARG A 204 0.78 -5.54 -33.63
C ARG A 204 0.92 -5.18 -32.15
N SER A 205 1.48 -6.08 -31.33
CA SER A 205 1.72 -5.82 -29.90
C SER A 205 2.69 -4.64 -29.72
N LEU A 206 3.77 -4.60 -30.51
CA LEU A 206 4.71 -3.48 -30.52
C LEU A 206 4.04 -2.15 -30.87
N SER A 207 3.23 -2.13 -31.93
CA SER A 207 2.53 -0.94 -32.39
C SER A 207 1.51 -0.44 -31.36
N ASN A 208 0.82 -1.34 -30.65
CA ASN A 208 -0.08 -0.96 -29.56
C ASN A 208 0.68 -0.26 -28.42
N LEU A 209 1.80 -0.84 -27.98
CA LEU A 209 2.66 -0.22 -26.96
C LEU A 209 3.18 1.15 -27.42
N MET A 210 3.68 1.25 -28.66
CA MET A 210 4.22 2.52 -29.18
C MET A 210 3.16 3.60 -29.31
N ASN A 211 1.95 3.24 -29.78
CA ASN A 211 0.82 4.17 -29.86
C ASN A 211 0.38 4.64 -28.48
N PHE A 212 0.50 3.81 -27.45
CA PHE A 212 0.28 4.24 -26.08
C PHE A 212 1.40 5.17 -25.59
N LEU A 213 2.67 4.79 -25.76
CA LEU A 213 3.83 5.56 -25.25
C LEU A 213 3.87 7.00 -25.77
N VAL A 214 3.52 7.23 -27.04
CA VAL A 214 3.48 8.58 -27.62
C VAL A 214 2.40 9.49 -27.01
N THR A 215 1.42 8.93 -26.30
CA THR A 215 0.44 9.72 -25.53
C THR A 215 0.98 10.15 -24.17
N GLN A 216 2.00 9.46 -23.66
CA GLN A 216 2.59 9.69 -22.34
C GLN A 216 3.88 10.51 -22.40
N VAL A 217 4.62 10.40 -23.51
CA VAL A 217 5.92 11.05 -23.69
C VAL A 217 6.00 11.67 -25.08
N GLU A 218 6.54 12.89 -25.13
CA GLU A 218 6.84 13.54 -26.41
C GLU A 218 8.01 12.83 -27.08
N LEU A 219 7.72 12.08 -28.13
CA LEU A 219 8.70 11.37 -28.95
C LEU A 219 8.87 12.09 -30.27
N GLU A 220 10.12 12.35 -30.67
CA GLU A 220 10.42 12.93 -31.98
C GLU A 220 9.85 12.03 -33.09
N PRO A 221 9.14 12.60 -34.10
CA PRO A 221 8.46 11.81 -35.12
C PRO A 221 9.35 10.78 -35.84
N ILE A 222 10.63 11.11 -36.03
CA ILE A 222 11.58 10.20 -36.68
C ILE A 222 11.90 8.99 -35.80
N VAL A 223 12.06 9.18 -34.49
CA VAL A 223 12.31 8.09 -33.53
C VAL A 223 11.10 7.16 -33.50
N LYS A 224 9.89 7.71 -33.46
CA LYS A 224 8.65 6.93 -33.55
C LYS A 224 8.62 6.04 -34.81
N ALA A 225 8.90 6.63 -35.97
CA ALA A 225 8.85 5.92 -37.24
C ALA A 225 9.87 4.78 -37.29
N TRP A 226 11.07 4.96 -36.74
CA TRP A 226 12.10 3.91 -36.71
C TRP A 226 11.79 2.76 -35.76
N ILE A 227 11.06 2.99 -34.66
CA ILE A 227 10.79 1.92 -33.68
C ILE A 227 9.80 0.87 -34.22
N HIS A 228 8.79 1.28 -34.99
CA HIS A 228 7.78 0.32 -35.46
C HIS A 228 7.26 0.57 -36.89
N GLU A 229 7.33 1.77 -37.47
CA GLU A 229 6.77 2.02 -38.81
C GLU A 229 7.72 1.57 -39.94
N ASN A 230 9.03 1.76 -39.76
CA ASN A 230 10.04 1.52 -40.80
C ASN A 230 10.68 0.11 -40.73
N ILE A 231 10.62 -0.56 -39.57
CA ILE A 231 11.21 -1.90 -39.37
C ILE A 231 10.15 -2.86 -38.84
N VAL A 232 9.55 -3.62 -39.76
CA VAL A 232 8.53 -4.63 -39.45
C VAL A 232 9.15 -6.01 -39.51
N ALA A 233 9.28 -6.65 -38.35
CA ALA A 233 9.65 -8.05 -38.23
C ALA A 233 8.40 -8.94 -38.14
N LYS A 234 8.53 -10.21 -38.53
CA LYS A 234 7.48 -11.20 -38.29
C LYS A 234 7.30 -11.48 -36.79
N GLU A 235 8.39 -11.40 -36.04
CA GLU A 235 8.48 -11.73 -34.62
C GLU A 235 9.60 -10.90 -33.99
N TYR A 236 9.40 -10.46 -32.75
CA TYR A 236 10.34 -9.68 -31.93
C TYR A 236 10.60 -10.42 -30.61
N ARG A 237 11.70 -10.11 -29.90
CA ARG A 237 12.04 -10.65 -28.58
C ARG A 237 12.83 -9.63 -27.76
#